data_AF-A0A3A6EHP3-F1
#
_entry.id   AF-A0A3A6EHP3-F1
#
_cell.length_a   1.000
_cell.length_b   1.000
_cell.length_c   1.000
_cell.angle_alpha   90.00
_cell.angle_beta   90.00
_cell.angle_gamma   90.00
#
_symmetry.space_group_name_H-M   'P 1'
#
loop_
_entity.id
_entity.type
_entity.pdbx_description
1 polymer ?
#
loop_
_entity_poly.entity_id
_entity_poly.type
_entity_poly.pdbx_seq_one_letter_code
_entity_poly.pdbx_strand_id
1 'polypeptide(L)'
;MLMKSKTTICRNCNAQIAKDAKNCPSCGAKNKKPFYKRTGFILLMIILVIGVISFIGKNKREKFDWNEVEFCERLPKPKSNVGTIYSNDNDTLSIQVEKTSKSDYKAYVEECKFMGYTVESENDGECYDAFDVDGYALSLDYIGGTMYIELEAPTEMGTLNWPKSEIAGLLPMPKSTVGKISTDTAEGCCIYVGETSIDDFNIYADECSQIGFSVDYERGDKFYNAEDENGNQLSLSYQGNNVMIVQIRKIEETEVEETNAGTETSAEPKQEEGEEKLSTETQLIDGMRPEFKEAMDSYEMFMNEYCDFMKKYAESNGTDLDLLADYTEYMSKYTDVMGDFEALGNEEMNTAEMAYYLEVQTRINEKLLEIE
;
A
#
# COMPACT_ATOMS: atom_id res chain seq x y z
N MET A 1 -27.24 24.31 -14.06
CA MET A 1 -26.63 23.21 -13.28
C MET A 1 -25.24 23.68 -12.86
N LEU A 2 -25.05 23.99 -11.57
CA LEU A 2 -23.76 24.40 -11.03
C LEU A 2 -22.93 23.15 -10.77
N MET A 3 -21.83 22.96 -11.52
CA MET A 3 -20.84 21.93 -11.23
C MET A 3 -20.23 22.24 -9.85
N LYS A 4 -20.45 21.37 -8.85
CA LYS A 4 -19.71 21.44 -7.59
C LYS A 4 -18.25 21.15 -7.88
N SER A 5 -17.41 22.18 -7.87
CA SER A 5 -15.95 22.04 -7.96
C SER A 5 -15.47 21.22 -6.75
N LYS A 6 -14.84 20.07 -7.00
CA LYS A 6 -14.23 19.25 -5.93
C LYS A 6 -13.19 20.11 -5.20
N THR A 7 -13.28 20.19 -3.88
CA THR A 7 -12.34 20.94 -3.03
C THR A 7 -11.32 19.98 -2.40
N THR A 8 -10.15 20.50 -2.03
CA THR A 8 -9.10 19.81 -1.29
C THR A 8 -8.54 20.76 -0.23
N ILE A 9 -7.91 20.23 0.81
CA ILE A 9 -7.27 21.04 1.85
C ILE A 9 -5.84 21.34 1.42
N CYS A 10 -5.43 22.61 1.52
CA CYS A 10 -4.05 23.01 1.33
C CYS A 10 -3.19 22.49 2.47
N ARG A 11 -2.23 21.62 2.19
CA ARG A 11 -1.40 20.95 3.21
C ARG A 11 -0.44 21.85 3.98
N ASN A 12 -0.29 23.11 3.55
CA ASN A 12 0.61 24.07 4.20
C ASN A 12 -0.13 25.01 5.18
N CYS A 13 -1.40 25.31 4.94
CA CYS A 13 -2.15 26.29 5.73
C CYS A 13 -3.58 25.84 6.09
N ASN A 14 -3.93 24.61 5.73
CA ASN A 14 -5.24 23.99 5.92
C ASN A 14 -6.44 24.74 5.32
N ALA A 15 -6.19 25.71 4.43
CA ALA A 15 -7.25 26.40 3.70
C ALA A 15 -7.95 25.46 2.70
N GLN A 16 -9.28 25.57 2.57
CA GLN A 16 -10.02 24.87 1.53
C GLN A 16 -9.76 25.53 0.17
N ILE A 17 -9.27 24.73 -0.77
CA ILE A 17 -8.90 25.18 -2.12
C ILE A 17 -9.54 24.29 -3.17
N ALA A 18 -9.71 24.80 -4.40
CA ALA A 18 -10.19 23.96 -5.51
C ALA A 18 -9.16 22.86 -5.83
N LYS A 19 -9.61 21.63 -6.11
CA LYS A 19 -8.74 20.47 -6.38
C LYS A 19 -7.80 20.66 -7.56
N ASP A 20 -8.18 21.51 -8.51
CA ASP A 20 -7.43 21.89 -9.71
C ASP A 20 -6.63 23.20 -9.57
N ALA A 21 -6.76 23.91 -8.44
CA ALA A 21 -5.95 25.09 -8.17
C ALA A 21 -4.47 24.68 -8.14
N LYS A 22 -3.65 25.24 -9.05
CA LYS A 22 -2.21 24.92 -9.13
C LYS A 22 -1.43 25.41 -7.92
N ASN A 23 -1.86 26.55 -7.36
CA ASN A 23 -1.30 27.16 -6.16
C ASN A 23 -2.44 27.48 -5.19
N CYS A 24 -2.17 27.38 -3.89
CA CYS A 24 -3.10 27.78 -2.85
C CYS A 24 -3.30 29.30 -2.88
N PRO A 25 -4.54 29.82 -3.03
CA PRO A 25 -4.81 31.25 -3.00
C PRO A 25 -4.57 31.90 -1.63
N SER A 26 -4.56 31.12 -0.54
CA SER A 26 -4.37 31.63 0.83
C SER A 26 -2.90 31.76 1.23
N CYS A 27 -2.02 30.86 0.78
CA CYS A 27 -0.61 30.83 1.21
C CYS A 27 0.41 30.71 0.07
N GLY A 28 -0.01 30.72 -1.19
CA GLY A 28 0.86 30.64 -2.37
C GLY A 28 1.51 29.27 -2.64
N ALA A 29 1.41 28.31 -1.71
CA ALA A 29 2.03 27.00 -1.84
C ALA A 29 1.49 26.21 -3.03
N LYS A 30 2.38 25.51 -3.75
CA LYS A 30 2.00 24.66 -4.89
C LYS A 30 1.12 23.50 -4.41
N ASN A 31 -0.09 23.40 -4.96
CA ASN A 31 -1.01 22.31 -4.69
C ASN A 31 -0.73 21.17 -5.67
N LYS A 32 0.33 20.41 -5.39
CA LYS A 32 0.72 19.22 -6.15
C LYS A 32 0.66 18.01 -5.22
N LYS A 33 0.14 16.88 -5.73
CA LYS A 33 0.27 15.60 -5.04
C LYS A 33 1.76 15.29 -4.81
N PRO A 34 2.15 14.83 -3.61
CA PRO A 34 3.52 14.41 -3.35
C PRO A 34 3.87 13.30 -4.31
N PHE A 35 5.13 13.23 -4.74
CA PHE A 35 5.55 12.34 -5.82
C PHE A 35 5.16 10.89 -5.50
N TYR A 36 5.27 10.47 -4.24
CA TYR A 36 4.89 9.12 -3.79
C TYR A 36 3.40 8.81 -3.72
N LYS A 37 2.52 9.82 -3.76
CA LYS A 37 1.07 9.63 -3.95
C LYS A 37 0.63 9.94 -5.40
N ARG A 38 1.58 10.13 -6.32
CA ARG A 38 1.27 10.17 -7.77
C ARG A 38 1.23 8.74 -8.25
N THR A 39 0.24 8.44 -9.10
CA THR A 39 0.04 7.11 -9.69
C THR A 39 1.32 6.54 -10.28
N GLY A 40 2.15 7.38 -10.92
CA GLY A 40 3.45 6.95 -11.47
C GLY A 40 4.51 6.50 -10.45
N PHE A 41 4.50 6.99 -9.20
CA PHE A 41 5.45 6.53 -8.17
C PHE A 41 4.91 5.35 -7.37
N ILE A 42 3.59 5.31 -7.13
CA ILE A 42 2.94 4.11 -6.56
C ILE A 42 3.16 2.93 -7.51
N LEU A 43 3.01 3.14 -8.83
CA LEU A 43 3.41 2.16 -9.86
C LEU A 43 4.90 1.81 -9.79
N LEU A 44 5.79 2.76 -9.52
CA LEU A 44 7.23 2.50 -9.41
C LEU A 44 7.58 1.69 -8.15
N MET A 45 6.91 1.93 -7.02
CA MET A 45 7.06 1.13 -5.78
C MET A 45 6.45 -0.27 -5.93
N ILE A 46 5.34 -0.42 -6.65
CA ILE A 46 4.76 -1.73 -6.99
C ILE A 46 5.66 -2.48 -7.99
N ILE A 47 6.23 -1.79 -8.98
CA ILE A 47 7.27 -2.32 -9.88
C ILE A 47 8.56 -2.66 -9.11
N LEU A 48 8.85 -2.03 -7.97
CA LEU A 48 9.99 -2.39 -7.13
C LEU A 48 9.71 -3.65 -6.29
N VAL A 49 8.49 -3.82 -5.76
CA VAL A 49 8.10 -5.06 -5.05
C VAL A 49 7.97 -6.25 -6.03
N ILE A 50 7.46 -6.02 -7.24
CA ILE A 50 7.33 -7.03 -8.31
C ILE A 50 8.66 -7.22 -9.08
N GLY A 51 9.48 -6.17 -9.17
CA GLY A 51 10.78 -6.15 -9.84
C GLY A 51 11.87 -6.93 -9.12
N VAL A 52 11.64 -7.32 -7.87
CA VAL A 52 12.49 -8.26 -7.11
C VAL A 52 12.55 -9.64 -7.76
N ILE A 53 11.64 -10.00 -8.68
CA ILE A 53 11.70 -11.30 -9.41
C ILE A 53 12.17 -11.15 -10.88
N SER A 54 12.30 -9.94 -11.41
CA SER A 54 12.62 -9.73 -12.83
C SER A 54 13.93 -8.99 -13.03
N PHE A 55 15.08 -9.64 -12.80
CA PHE A 55 16.36 -9.52 -13.52
C PHE A 55 17.44 -10.25 -12.68
N ILE A 56 18.03 -11.42 -13.02
CA ILE A 56 18.89 -11.76 -14.17
C ILE A 56 19.10 -13.28 -14.22
N GLY A 57 19.03 -13.93 -15.41
CA GLY A 57 19.69 -15.24 -15.57
C GLY A 57 19.26 -16.18 -16.72
N LYS A 58 19.67 -15.88 -17.97
CA LYS A 58 19.76 -16.80 -19.13
C LYS A 58 18.46 -17.47 -19.66
N ASN A 59 17.90 -16.90 -20.73
CA ASN A 59 17.55 -17.58 -22.00
C ASN A 59 16.88 -18.98 -21.98
N LYS A 60 16.06 -19.28 -20.98
CA LYS A 60 14.94 -20.21 -21.09
C LYS A 60 13.72 -19.51 -20.54
N ARG A 61 12.93 -18.98 -21.46
CA ARG A 61 11.55 -18.59 -21.18
C ARG A 61 10.85 -19.80 -20.54
N GLU A 62 10.51 -19.70 -19.27
CA GLU A 62 9.72 -20.72 -18.60
C GLU A 62 8.38 -20.80 -19.31
N LYS A 63 7.98 -22.03 -19.61
CA LYS A 63 6.64 -22.32 -20.11
C LYS A 63 5.92 -22.98 -18.96
N PHE A 64 4.76 -22.46 -18.60
CA PHE A 64 3.88 -23.12 -17.64
C PHE A 64 2.91 -24.06 -18.36
N ASP A 65 2.51 -25.14 -17.69
CA ASP A 65 1.40 -25.97 -18.11
C ASP A 65 0.12 -25.45 -17.48
N TRP A 66 -0.86 -25.09 -18.30
CA TRP A 66 -2.15 -24.60 -17.81
C TRP A 66 -2.91 -25.64 -16.99
N ASN A 67 -2.68 -26.94 -17.23
CA ASN A 67 -3.38 -27.99 -16.50
C ASN A 67 -2.86 -28.17 -15.07
N GLU A 68 -1.74 -27.55 -14.71
CA GLU A 68 -1.17 -27.58 -13.37
C GLU A 68 -1.57 -26.34 -12.53
N VAL A 69 -2.32 -25.40 -13.13
CA VAL A 69 -2.85 -24.22 -12.45
C VAL A 69 -4.12 -24.61 -11.67
N GLU A 70 -4.15 -24.32 -10.37
CA GLU A 70 -5.24 -24.71 -9.46
C GLU A 70 -6.61 -24.16 -9.93
N PHE A 71 -6.66 -22.87 -10.30
CA PHE A 71 -7.88 -22.24 -10.80
C PHE A 71 -8.04 -22.31 -12.33
N CYS A 72 -7.40 -23.27 -13.01
CA CYS A 72 -7.46 -23.37 -14.47
C CYS A 72 -8.87 -23.56 -15.03
N GLU A 73 -9.81 -24.08 -14.24
CA GLU A 73 -11.23 -24.23 -14.61
C GLU A 73 -12.06 -22.97 -14.37
N ARG A 74 -11.59 -22.03 -13.54
CA ARG A 74 -12.27 -20.75 -13.26
C ARG A 74 -11.82 -19.61 -14.17
N LEU A 75 -10.69 -19.76 -14.85
CA LEU A 75 -10.13 -18.76 -15.74
C LEU A 75 -10.06 -19.27 -17.19
N PRO A 76 -10.17 -18.38 -18.19
CA PRO A 76 -9.88 -18.75 -19.55
C PRO A 76 -8.39 -19.08 -19.69
N LYS A 77 -8.06 -19.99 -20.61
CA LYS A 77 -6.66 -20.34 -20.90
C LYS A 77 -6.00 -19.21 -21.69
N PRO A 78 -4.88 -18.62 -21.19
CA PRO A 78 -4.18 -17.60 -21.94
C PRO A 78 -3.57 -18.18 -23.22
N LYS A 79 -3.53 -17.36 -24.27
CA LYS A 79 -3.01 -17.77 -25.58
C LYS A 79 -1.50 -18.05 -25.56
N SER A 80 -0.76 -17.25 -24.79
CA SER A 80 0.66 -17.52 -24.51
C SER A 80 0.76 -18.42 -23.29
N ASN A 81 1.71 -19.35 -23.34
CA ASN A 81 2.07 -20.20 -22.21
C ASN A 81 3.50 -19.91 -21.73
N VAL A 82 3.98 -18.70 -22.02
CA VAL A 82 5.31 -18.26 -21.63
C VAL A 82 5.17 -17.30 -20.47
N GLY A 83 5.90 -17.54 -19.40
CA GLY A 83 5.89 -16.71 -18.20
C GLY A 83 6.05 -17.57 -16.95
N THR A 84 5.67 -17.02 -15.81
CA THR A 84 6.00 -17.56 -14.48
C THR A 84 4.74 -17.57 -13.63
N ILE A 85 4.56 -18.65 -12.86
CA ILE A 85 3.53 -18.77 -11.83
C ILE A 85 4.22 -18.41 -10.50
N TYR A 86 3.76 -17.37 -9.81
CA TYR A 86 4.33 -16.92 -8.54
C TYR A 86 3.64 -17.54 -7.34
N SER A 87 2.31 -17.66 -7.40
CA SER A 87 1.52 -18.41 -6.42
C SER A 87 0.49 -19.26 -7.14
N ASN A 88 0.21 -20.44 -6.60
CA ASN A 88 -0.72 -21.42 -7.14
C ASN A 88 -1.18 -22.37 -6.04
N ASP A 89 -1.95 -21.82 -5.12
CA ASP A 89 -2.60 -22.54 -4.04
C ASP A 89 -4.12 -22.43 -4.16
N ASN A 90 -4.85 -23.00 -3.19
CA ASN A 90 -6.30 -23.07 -3.20
C ASN A 90 -7.00 -21.74 -2.89
N ASP A 91 -6.26 -20.73 -2.43
CA ASP A 91 -6.79 -19.44 -2.03
C ASP A 91 -6.27 -18.30 -2.92
N THR A 92 -5.11 -18.45 -3.55
CA THR A 92 -4.46 -17.42 -4.36
C THR A 92 -3.73 -18.00 -5.56
N LEU A 93 -3.90 -17.33 -6.70
CA LEU A 93 -3.13 -17.54 -7.91
C LEU A 93 -2.58 -16.22 -8.42
N SER A 94 -1.29 -16.22 -8.74
CA SER A 94 -0.61 -15.10 -9.39
C SER A 94 0.25 -15.62 -10.53
N ILE A 95 -0.06 -15.19 -11.75
CA ILE A 95 0.62 -15.62 -12.98
C ILE A 95 1.06 -14.40 -13.79
N GLN A 96 2.32 -14.42 -14.22
CA GLN A 96 2.81 -13.58 -15.31
C GLN A 96 2.72 -14.33 -16.64
N VAL A 97 2.10 -13.71 -17.64
CA VAL A 97 1.96 -14.25 -19.00
C VAL A 97 2.62 -13.30 -20.01
N GLU A 98 3.85 -13.61 -20.38
CA GLU A 98 4.61 -12.89 -21.40
C GLU A 98 4.09 -13.13 -22.82
N LYS A 99 4.52 -12.28 -23.75
CA LYS A 99 4.16 -12.34 -25.19
C LYS A 99 2.66 -12.24 -25.43
N THR A 100 1.98 -11.52 -24.56
CA THR A 100 0.57 -11.19 -24.69
C THR A 100 0.47 -9.90 -25.51
N SER A 101 -0.11 -9.99 -26.72
CA SER A 101 -0.39 -8.76 -27.47
C SER A 101 -1.57 -8.00 -26.83
N LYS A 102 -1.68 -6.69 -27.07
CA LYS A 102 -2.81 -5.90 -26.53
C LYS A 102 -4.17 -6.42 -27.00
N SER A 103 -4.25 -7.03 -28.18
CA SER A 103 -5.45 -7.71 -28.66
C SER A 103 -5.73 -9.03 -27.93
N ASP A 104 -4.69 -9.79 -27.59
CA ASP A 104 -4.85 -11.04 -26.84
C ASP A 104 -5.30 -10.74 -25.40
N TYR A 105 -4.73 -9.72 -24.74
CA TYR A 105 -5.20 -9.25 -23.43
C TYR A 105 -6.67 -8.84 -23.46
N LYS A 106 -7.07 -8.02 -24.44
CA LYS A 106 -8.47 -7.59 -24.57
C LYS A 106 -9.41 -8.79 -24.80
N ALA A 107 -9.01 -9.77 -25.58
CA ALA A 107 -9.80 -10.99 -25.76
C ALA A 107 -9.91 -11.77 -24.45
N TYR A 108 -8.81 -11.89 -23.69
CA TYR A 108 -8.79 -12.54 -22.39
C TYR A 108 -9.76 -11.88 -21.39
N VAL A 109 -9.76 -10.55 -21.30
CA VAL A 109 -10.70 -9.79 -20.48
C VAL A 109 -12.17 -10.09 -20.85
N GLU A 110 -12.49 -10.17 -22.15
CA GLU A 110 -13.85 -10.51 -22.59
C GLU A 110 -14.22 -11.96 -22.28
N GLU A 111 -13.27 -12.90 -22.33
CA GLU A 111 -13.48 -14.28 -21.90
C GLU A 111 -13.71 -14.36 -20.38
N CYS A 112 -12.96 -13.61 -19.56
CA CYS A 112 -13.21 -13.52 -18.12
C CYS A 112 -14.61 -12.97 -17.82
N LYS A 113 -15.04 -11.92 -18.52
CA LYS A 113 -16.42 -11.40 -18.41
C LYS A 113 -17.46 -12.47 -18.76
N PHE A 114 -17.21 -13.25 -19.81
CA PHE A 114 -18.09 -14.35 -20.20
C PHE A 114 -18.15 -15.46 -19.14
N MET A 115 -17.05 -15.69 -18.40
CA MET A 115 -17.01 -16.62 -17.27
C MET A 115 -17.66 -16.07 -15.99
N GLY A 116 -18.08 -14.80 -15.96
CA GLY A 116 -18.89 -14.23 -14.89
C GLY A 116 -18.23 -13.12 -14.09
N TYR A 117 -16.95 -12.83 -14.33
CA TYR A 117 -16.21 -11.74 -13.69
C TYR A 117 -16.72 -10.38 -14.17
N THR A 118 -17.83 -9.93 -13.59
CA THR A 118 -18.58 -8.72 -13.99
C THR A 118 -19.14 -7.94 -12.81
N VAL A 119 -19.06 -8.49 -11.60
CA VAL A 119 -19.53 -7.85 -10.38
C VAL A 119 -18.52 -6.79 -9.98
N GLU A 120 -19.01 -5.57 -9.72
CA GLU A 120 -18.21 -4.40 -9.32
C GLU A 120 -16.96 -4.17 -10.20
N SER A 121 -17.11 -4.38 -11.50
CA SER A 121 -15.96 -4.34 -12.41
C SER A 121 -15.41 -2.93 -12.61
N GLU A 122 -14.08 -2.80 -12.57
CA GLU A 122 -13.33 -1.61 -12.97
C GLU A 122 -12.47 -1.92 -14.21
N ASN A 123 -12.43 -1.01 -15.19
CA ASN A 123 -11.67 -1.21 -16.42
C ASN A 123 -11.16 0.13 -16.95
N ASP A 124 -9.85 0.29 -17.08
CA ASP A 124 -9.23 1.47 -17.69
C ASP A 124 -8.54 1.18 -19.04
N GLY A 125 -8.62 -0.07 -19.49
CA GLY A 125 -8.09 -0.59 -20.75
C GLY A 125 -6.71 -1.23 -20.64
N GLU A 126 -6.02 -1.08 -19.52
CA GLU A 126 -4.77 -1.77 -19.18
C GLU A 126 -4.90 -2.58 -17.88
N CYS A 127 -5.81 -2.18 -17.01
CA CYS A 127 -6.23 -2.88 -15.81
C CYS A 127 -7.69 -3.35 -15.95
N TYR A 128 -8.01 -4.53 -15.43
CA TYR A 128 -9.37 -5.01 -15.26
C TYR A 128 -9.53 -5.75 -13.95
N ASP A 129 -10.33 -5.18 -13.05
CA ASP A 129 -10.68 -5.76 -11.76
C ASP A 129 -12.15 -6.14 -11.77
N ALA A 130 -12.51 -7.31 -11.27
CA ALA A 130 -13.91 -7.72 -11.13
C ALA A 130 -14.05 -8.91 -10.18
N PHE A 131 -15.25 -9.09 -9.66
CA PHE A 131 -15.63 -10.31 -8.94
C PHE A 131 -16.54 -11.19 -9.80
N ASP A 132 -16.49 -12.49 -9.56
CA ASP A 132 -17.56 -13.40 -9.99
C ASP A 132 -18.71 -13.44 -8.95
N VAL A 133 -19.75 -14.22 -9.24
CA VAL A 133 -20.92 -14.35 -8.35
C VAL A 133 -20.65 -15.15 -7.08
N ASP A 134 -19.58 -15.96 -7.07
CA ASP A 134 -19.16 -16.74 -5.92
C ASP A 134 -18.22 -15.93 -5.01
N GLY A 135 -17.73 -14.79 -5.49
CA GLY A 135 -16.92 -13.83 -4.77
C GLY A 135 -15.41 -13.93 -5.02
N TYR A 136 -14.98 -14.67 -6.03
CA TYR A 136 -13.57 -14.69 -6.44
C TYR A 136 -13.19 -13.34 -7.03
N ALA A 137 -12.09 -12.78 -6.54
CA ALA A 137 -11.56 -11.50 -7.00
C ALA A 137 -10.55 -11.73 -8.12
N LEU A 138 -10.84 -11.19 -9.31
CA LEU A 138 -9.94 -11.20 -10.46
C LEU A 138 -9.33 -9.81 -10.63
N SER A 139 -8.01 -9.75 -10.72
CA SER A 139 -7.24 -8.58 -11.14
C SER A 139 -6.40 -8.94 -12.37
N LEU A 140 -6.44 -8.08 -13.39
CA LEU A 140 -5.73 -8.28 -14.66
C LEU A 140 -4.99 -7.00 -15.07
N ASP A 141 -3.67 -7.04 -15.07
CA ASP A 141 -2.83 -5.93 -15.54
C ASP A 141 -2.15 -6.24 -16.87
N TYR A 142 -2.01 -5.23 -17.72
CA TYR A 142 -1.33 -5.32 -19.01
C TYR A 142 -0.26 -4.26 -19.18
N ILE A 143 1.01 -4.69 -19.18
CA ILE A 143 2.16 -3.79 -19.31
C ILE A 143 3.17 -4.40 -20.28
N GLY A 144 3.60 -3.62 -21.26
CA GLY A 144 4.80 -3.94 -22.06
C GLY A 144 4.75 -5.25 -22.86
N GLY A 145 3.57 -5.79 -23.17
CA GLY A 145 3.46 -7.10 -23.84
C GLY A 145 3.34 -8.28 -22.87
N THR A 146 3.09 -8.02 -21.60
CA THR A 146 2.91 -8.99 -20.53
C THR A 146 1.57 -8.74 -19.87
N MET A 147 0.84 -9.82 -19.60
CA MET A 147 -0.39 -9.81 -18.82
C MET A 147 -0.11 -10.45 -17.46
N TYR A 148 -0.56 -9.82 -16.40
CA TYR A 148 -0.54 -10.36 -15.04
C TYR A 148 -1.96 -10.79 -14.71
N ILE A 149 -2.10 -11.97 -14.13
CA ILE A 149 -3.38 -12.55 -13.73
C ILE A 149 -3.28 -12.83 -12.24
N GLU A 150 -4.14 -12.20 -11.47
CA GLU A 150 -4.33 -12.49 -10.05
C GLU A 150 -5.75 -12.96 -9.83
N LEU A 151 -5.90 -14.09 -9.12
CA LEU A 151 -7.18 -14.60 -8.70
C LEU A 151 -7.12 -14.99 -7.23
N GLU A 152 -7.97 -14.37 -6.44
CA GLU A 152 -8.10 -14.65 -5.00
C GLU A 152 -9.46 -15.27 -4.70
N ALA A 153 -9.46 -16.32 -3.87
CA ALA A 153 -10.67 -16.94 -3.38
C ALA A 153 -11.39 -16.03 -2.38
N PRO A 154 -12.73 -16.07 -2.32
CA PRO A 154 -13.48 -15.31 -1.33
C PRO A 154 -13.11 -15.74 0.08
N THR A 155 -12.99 -14.78 0.99
CA THR A 155 -12.83 -15.11 2.42
C THR A 155 -14.03 -15.91 2.91
N GLU A 156 -13.78 -17.09 3.47
CA GLU A 156 -14.84 -17.88 4.11
C GLU A 156 -15.44 -17.12 5.31
N MET A 157 -16.74 -16.87 5.27
CA MET A 157 -17.49 -16.18 6.31
C MET A 157 -18.56 -17.08 6.92
N GLY A 158 -18.90 -16.80 8.17
CA GLY A 158 -19.98 -17.48 8.89
C GLY A 158 -20.95 -16.49 9.52
N THR A 159 -21.69 -16.95 10.53
CA THR A 159 -22.52 -16.06 11.35
C THR A 159 -21.61 -15.18 12.21
N LEU A 160 -21.67 -13.87 11.99
CA LEU A 160 -20.97 -12.87 12.79
C LEU A 160 -21.72 -12.66 14.12
N ASN A 161 -21.09 -13.07 15.21
CA ASN A 161 -21.47 -12.64 16.55
C ASN A 161 -20.55 -11.49 16.92
N TRP A 162 -21.08 -10.27 17.06
CA TRP A 162 -20.25 -9.10 17.35
C TRP A 162 -19.38 -9.32 18.60
N PRO A 163 -18.07 -8.98 18.54
CA PRO A 163 -17.20 -9.16 19.68
C PRO A 163 -17.67 -8.38 20.90
N LYS A 164 -17.36 -8.90 22.09
CA LYS A 164 -17.75 -8.30 23.38
C LYS A 164 -16.56 -7.68 24.10
N SER A 165 -15.42 -7.55 23.43
CA SER A 165 -14.29 -6.80 23.96
C SER A 165 -14.67 -5.35 24.19
N GLU A 166 -13.98 -4.71 25.13
CA GLU A 166 -14.19 -3.30 25.43
C GLU A 166 -13.97 -2.43 24.19
N ILE A 167 -12.90 -2.71 23.43
CA ILE A 167 -12.56 -1.97 22.21
C ILE A 167 -13.61 -2.14 21.10
N ALA A 168 -14.11 -3.35 20.85
CA ALA A 168 -15.18 -3.56 19.86
C ALA A 168 -16.53 -3.00 20.33
N GLY A 169 -16.72 -2.87 21.65
CA GLY A 169 -17.88 -2.23 22.26
C GLY A 169 -17.96 -0.71 22.04
N LEU A 170 -16.88 -0.08 21.58
CA LEU A 170 -16.86 1.33 21.19
C LEU A 170 -17.53 1.58 19.84
N LEU A 171 -17.77 0.53 19.05
CA LEU A 171 -18.31 0.63 17.69
C LEU A 171 -19.80 0.25 17.63
N PRO A 172 -20.57 0.79 16.66
CA PRO A 172 -21.93 0.35 16.46
C PRO A 172 -21.94 -1.06 15.85
N MET A 173 -23.03 -1.80 16.01
CA MET A 173 -23.19 -3.08 15.33
C MET A 173 -23.57 -2.84 13.87
N PRO A 174 -22.89 -3.46 12.89
CA PRO A 174 -23.27 -3.34 11.49
C PRO A 174 -24.62 -4.02 11.26
N LYS A 175 -25.28 -3.64 10.16
CA LYS A 175 -26.56 -4.22 9.74
C LYS A 175 -26.46 -5.70 9.39
N SER A 176 -25.33 -6.13 8.83
CA SER A 176 -25.08 -7.52 8.45
C SER A 176 -24.71 -8.37 9.66
N THR A 177 -25.18 -9.62 9.65
CA THR A 177 -24.81 -10.66 10.62
C THR A 177 -23.94 -11.75 9.99
N VAL A 178 -23.35 -11.48 8.83
CA VAL A 178 -22.43 -12.39 8.12
C VAL A 178 -21.02 -11.81 8.22
N GLY A 179 -20.05 -12.65 8.59
CA GLY A 179 -18.68 -12.18 8.77
C GLY A 179 -17.75 -13.17 9.43
N LYS A 180 -16.54 -12.70 9.71
CA LYS A 180 -15.45 -13.44 10.36
C LYS A 180 -14.68 -12.49 11.27
N ILE A 181 -14.44 -12.93 12.51
CA ILE A 181 -13.55 -12.23 13.43
C ILE A 181 -12.14 -12.77 13.19
N SER A 182 -11.22 -11.90 12.75
CA SER A 182 -9.82 -12.26 12.56
C SER A 182 -9.01 -12.08 13.85
N THR A 183 -9.33 -11.04 14.62
CA THR A 183 -8.66 -10.75 15.88
C THR A 183 -9.62 -10.03 16.82
N ASP A 184 -9.60 -10.39 18.09
CA ASP A 184 -10.35 -9.72 19.16
C ASP A 184 -9.53 -9.78 20.45
N THR A 185 -8.89 -8.68 20.80
CA THR A 185 -8.11 -8.50 22.03
C THR A 185 -8.56 -7.24 22.75
N ALA A 186 -8.00 -6.98 23.94
CA ALA A 186 -8.25 -5.71 24.64
C ALA A 186 -7.69 -4.50 23.89
N GLU A 187 -6.61 -4.69 23.12
CA GLU A 187 -5.86 -3.63 22.44
C GLU A 187 -6.27 -3.45 20.97
N GLY A 188 -7.00 -4.41 20.39
CA GLY A 188 -7.48 -4.25 19.03
C GLY A 188 -8.40 -5.35 18.55
N CYS A 189 -9.18 -5.01 17.54
CA CYS A 189 -10.12 -5.91 16.90
C CYS A 189 -10.06 -5.74 15.38
N CYS A 190 -10.18 -6.85 14.64
CA CYS A 190 -10.29 -6.88 13.18
C CYS A 190 -11.40 -7.84 12.77
N ILE A 191 -12.41 -7.31 12.08
CA ILE A 191 -13.64 -8.00 11.72
C ILE A 191 -13.92 -7.81 10.24
N TYR A 192 -14.18 -8.91 9.55
CA TYR A 192 -14.72 -8.93 8.20
C TYR A 192 -16.24 -9.02 8.30
N VAL A 193 -16.95 -8.12 7.64
CA VAL A 193 -18.41 -8.04 7.61
C VAL A 193 -18.85 -8.21 6.16
N GLY A 194 -19.44 -9.36 5.86
CA GLY A 194 -20.00 -9.67 4.53
C GLY A 194 -21.38 -9.07 4.33
N GLU A 195 -21.95 -9.23 3.14
CA GLU A 195 -23.27 -8.69 2.77
C GLU A 195 -23.44 -7.18 3.05
N THR A 196 -22.34 -6.44 3.10
CA THR A 196 -22.31 -5.00 3.34
C THR A 196 -22.17 -4.30 2.01
N SER A 197 -23.27 -3.78 1.44
CA SER A 197 -23.16 -2.98 0.21
C SER A 197 -22.32 -1.73 0.42
N ILE A 198 -21.82 -1.11 -0.65
CA ILE A 198 -21.08 0.16 -0.55
C ILE A 198 -21.92 1.28 0.13
N ASP A 199 -23.24 1.25 -0.02
CA ASP A 199 -24.14 2.18 0.66
C ASP A 199 -24.23 1.87 2.16
N ASP A 200 -24.34 0.58 2.52
CA ASP A 200 -24.34 0.14 3.93
C ASP A 200 -22.98 0.44 4.61
N PHE A 201 -21.85 0.30 3.89
CA PHE A 201 -20.53 0.73 4.35
C PHE A 201 -20.50 2.23 4.67
N ASN A 202 -21.03 3.06 3.77
CA ASN A 202 -21.06 4.51 3.98
C ASN A 202 -21.95 4.93 5.15
N ILE A 203 -23.07 4.23 5.35
CA ILE A 203 -23.94 4.40 6.51
C ILE A 203 -23.19 4.02 7.79
N TYR A 204 -22.49 2.89 7.80
CA TYR A 204 -21.74 2.44 8.97
C TYR A 204 -20.61 3.42 9.33
N ALA A 205 -19.89 3.96 8.34
CA ALA A 205 -18.90 5.00 8.56
C ALA A 205 -19.51 6.28 9.18
N ASP A 206 -20.71 6.68 8.73
CA ASP A 206 -21.43 7.82 9.32
C ASP A 206 -21.85 7.54 10.77
N GLU A 207 -22.29 6.31 11.09
CA GLU A 207 -22.63 5.89 12.44
C GLU A 207 -21.41 5.91 13.37
N CYS A 208 -20.26 5.36 12.92
CA CYS A 208 -19.00 5.44 13.65
C CYS A 208 -18.57 6.88 13.94
N SER A 209 -18.72 7.77 12.95
CA SER A 209 -18.45 9.20 13.11
C SER A 209 -19.35 9.85 14.16
N GLN A 210 -20.65 9.53 14.15
CA GLN A 210 -21.65 10.08 15.07
C GLN A 210 -21.43 9.68 16.54
N ILE A 211 -20.82 8.51 16.78
CA ILE A 211 -20.55 8.03 18.13
C ILE A 211 -19.19 8.45 18.69
N GLY A 212 -18.37 9.17 17.91
CA GLY A 212 -17.15 9.80 18.42
C GLY A 212 -15.90 9.62 17.56
N PHE A 213 -15.88 8.67 16.62
CA PHE A 213 -14.73 8.45 15.72
C PHE A 213 -14.71 9.49 14.60
N SER A 214 -14.40 10.73 14.96
CA SER A 214 -14.46 11.91 14.08
C SER A 214 -13.22 12.81 14.18
N VAL A 215 -12.27 12.45 15.04
CA VAL A 215 -10.98 13.13 15.20
C VAL A 215 -10.04 12.67 14.09
N ASP A 216 -9.24 13.61 13.55
CA ASP A 216 -8.27 13.40 12.46
C ASP A 216 -8.73 12.47 11.33
N TYR A 217 -9.99 12.63 10.89
CA TYR A 217 -10.57 11.66 9.97
C TYR A 217 -10.08 11.83 8.52
N GLU A 218 -9.88 10.71 7.85
CA GLU A 218 -9.70 10.61 6.41
C GLU A 218 -10.82 9.75 5.80
N ARG A 219 -11.47 10.25 4.74
CA ARG A 219 -12.53 9.50 4.04
C ARG A 219 -12.31 9.50 2.54
N GLY A 220 -12.46 8.32 1.95
CA GLY A 220 -12.55 8.12 0.51
C GLY A 220 -13.80 7.32 0.13
N ASP A 221 -13.89 6.95 -1.15
CA ASP A 221 -15.07 6.22 -1.65
C ASP A 221 -15.18 4.81 -1.06
N LYS A 222 -14.04 4.17 -0.74
CA LYS A 222 -13.93 2.80 -0.20
C LYS A 222 -13.26 2.73 1.18
N PHE A 223 -13.05 3.85 1.88
CA PHE A 223 -12.40 3.82 3.20
C PHE A 223 -12.84 4.97 4.12
N TYR A 224 -12.73 4.74 5.42
CA TYR A 224 -12.90 5.73 6.48
C TYR A 224 -11.94 5.44 7.63
N ASN A 225 -11.02 6.36 7.91
CA ASN A 225 -10.11 6.28 9.04
C ASN A 225 -10.41 7.46 9.97
N ALA A 226 -10.43 7.23 11.27
CA ALA A 226 -10.64 8.29 12.25
C ALA A 226 -10.17 7.85 13.64
N GLU A 227 -9.98 8.82 14.53
CA GLU A 227 -9.73 8.62 15.94
C GLU A 227 -10.96 9.02 16.77
N ASP A 228 -11.09 8.45 17.96
CA ASP A 228 -11.96 8.98 19.01
C ASP A 228 -11.22 10.00 19.90
N GLU A 229 -11.93 10.60 20.87
CA GLU A 229 -11.33 11.58 21.80
C GLU A 229 -10.23 11.00 22.69
N ASN A 230 -10.14 9.68 22.80
CA ASN A 230 -9.12 8.97 23.59
C ASN A 230 -7.93 8.51 22.73
N GLY A 231 -7.91 8.84 21.43
CA GLY A 231 -6.87 8.41 20.49
C GLY A 231 -6.99 6.97 20.01
N ASN A 232 -8.12 6.29 20.25
CA ASN A 232 -8.35 4.97 19.66
C ASN A 232 -8.55 5.12 18.15
N GLN A 233 -7.85 4.30 17.37
CA GLN A 233 -7.82 4.41 15.92
C GLN A 233 -8.80 3.43 15.29
N LEU A 234 -9.74 3.94 14.50
CA LEU A 234 -10.66 3.19 13.66
C LEU A 234 -10.20 3.27 12.20
N SER A 235 -10.17 2.12 11.53
CA SER A 235 -10.01 2.00 10.09
C SER A 235 -11.11 1.11 9.53
N LEU A 236 -11.88 1.66 8.59
CA LEU A 236 -12.90 0.97 7.82
C LEU A 236 -12.46 0.92 6.37
N SER A 237 -12.53 -0.24 5.73
CA SER A 237 -12.25 -0.39 4.30
C SER A 237 -13.27 -1.29 3.61
N TYR A 238 -13.68 -0.89 2.41
CA TYR A 238 -14.55 -1.66 1.54
C TYR A 238 -13.69 -2.42 0.52
N GLN A 239 -13.72 -3.75 0.60
CA GLN A 239 -12.87 -4.62 -0.23
C GLN A 239 -13.49 -4.94 -1.58
N GLY A 240 -14.74 -4.56 -1.81
CA GLY A 240 -15.53 -5.04 -2.94
C GLY A 240 -16.35 -6.28 -2.58
N ASN A 241 -17.23 -6.69 -3.49
CA ASN A 241 -18.10 -7.86 -3.33
C ASN A 241 -18.92 -7.86 -2.03
N ASN A 242 -19.39 -6.67 -1.62
CA ASN A 242 -20.14 -6.46 -0.39
C ASN A 242 -19.38 -6.85 0.89
N VAL A 243 -18.06 -6.67 0.93
CA VAL A 243 -17.24 -6.93 2.13
C VAL A 243 -16.66 -5.64 2.70
N MET A 244 -16.94 -5.40 3.98
CA MET A 244 -16.32 -4.35 4.78
C MET A 244 -15.36 -4.97 5.79
N ILE A 245 -14.16 -4.41 5.93
CA ILE A 245 -13.24 -4.69 7.04
C ILE A 245 -13.36 -3.56 8.05
N VAL A 246 -13.59 -3.93 9.31
CA VAL A 246 -13.61 -3.05 10.48
C VAL A 246 -12.38 -3.36 11.31
N GLN A 247 -11.51 -2.38 11.51
CA GLN A 247 -10.37 -2.50 12.39
C GLN A 247 -10.36 -1.37 13.40
N ILE A 248 -10.23 -1.71 14.68
CA ILE A 248 -10.05 -0.74 15.76
C ILE A 248 -8.85 -1.15 16.60
N ARG A 249 -8.03 -0.18 16.99
CA ARG A 249 -6.86 -0.40 17.85
C ARG A 249 -6.75 0.69 18.89
N LYS A 250 -6.30 0.32 20.07
CA LYS A 250 -5.88 1.26 21.11
C LYS A 250 -4.50 1.80 20.73
N ILE A 251 -4.25 3.08 20.97
CA ILE A 251 -2.89 3.60 20.92
C ILE A 251 -2.22 3.19 22.24
N GLU A 252 -1.04 2.57 22.16
CA GLU A 252 -0.24 2.34 23.37
C GLU A 252 0.19 3.72 23.88
N GLU A 253 -0.06 4.00 25.17
CA GLU A 253 0.47 5.18 25.84
C GLU A 253 1.99 5.09 25.83
N THR A 254 2.65 5.66 24.82
CA THR A 254 4.04 6.06 24.98
C THR A 254 4.06 7.12 26.07
N GLU A 255 4.74 6.81 27.17
CA GLU A 255 4.97 7.75 28.27
C GLU A 255 5.40 9.11 27.69
N VAL A 256 4.55 10.10 27.93
CA VAL A 256 4.77 11.48 27.53
C VAL A 256 5.98 11.99 28.33
N GLU A 257 7.18 11.98 27.73
CA GLU A 257 8.27 12.79 28.26
C GLU A 257 7.91 14.26 28.00
N GLU A 258 7.42 14.90 29.06
CA GLU A 258 7.28 16.34 29.18
C GLU A 258 8.58 17.05 28.77
N THR A 259 8.59 17.69 27.60
CA THR A 259 9.53 18.77 27.33
C THR A 259 8.79 20.09 27.23
N ASN A 260 8.73 20.75 28.37
CA ASN A 260 8.48 22.18 28.49
C ASN A 260 9.42 22.96 27.56
N ALA A 261 8.89 23.71 26.60
CA ALA A 261 9.56 24.88 26.06
C ALA A 261 8.53 25.93 25.64
N GLY A 262 8.63 27.10 26.25
CA GLY A 262 7.62 28.15 26.24
C GLY A 262 7.38 28.84 24.89
N THR A 263 6.18 29.39 24.80
CA THR A 263 5.78 30.62 24.12
C THR A 263 6.94 31.52 23.67
N GLU A 264 6.97 31.84 22.37
CA GLU A 264 7.18 33.21 21.91
C GLU A 264 6.28 33.55 20.71
N THR A 265 5.89 34.82 20.72
CA THR A 265 4.79 35.47 20.02
C THR A 265 5.13 35.84 18.58
N SER A 266 4.10 35.75 17.74
CA SER A 266 4.00 36.31 16.39
C SER A 266 4.40 37.79 16.30
N ALA A 267 5.25 38.11 15.33
CA ALA A 267 5.25 39.40 14.64
C ALA A 267 5.66 39.21 13.18
N GLU A 268 4.69 39.42 12.29
CA GLU A 268 4.86 39.53 10.83
C GLU A 268 5.63 40.82 10.48
N PRO A 269 6.38 40.84 9.37
CA PRO A 269 5.92 41.72 8.29
C PRO A 269 6.09 41.14 6.87
N LYS A 270 5.04 41.39 6.06
CA LYS A 270 4.98 41.43 4.59
C LYS A 270 6.28 41.79 3.85
N GLN A 271 6.54 41.11 2.71
CA GLN A 271 6.94 41.68 1.40
C GLN A 271 6.94 40.55 0.34
N GLU A 272 6.06 40.61 -0.67
CA GLU A 272 6.28 41.10 -2.05
C GLU A 272 7.15 40.20 -2.95
N GLU A 273 6.60 39.90 -4.13
CA GLU A 273 7.22 39.17 -5.23
C GLU A 273 8.60 39.72 -5.60
N GLY A 274 9.58 38.82 -5.72
CA GLY A 274 10.87 39.07 -6.33
C GLY A 274 11.56 37.75 -6.66
N GLU A 275 11.62 37.43 -7.95
CA GLU A 275 12.49 36.38 -8.48
C GLU A 275 13.94 36.70 -8.11
N GLU A 276 14.59 35.89 -7.27
CA GLU A 276 16.04 35.75 -7.32
C GLU A 276 16.50 34.42 -6.72
N LYS A 277 17.28 33.69 -7.54
CA LYS A 277 17.99 32.47 -7.17
C LYS A 277 18.90 32.74 -5.97
N LEU A 278 18.82 31.91 -4.93
CA LEU A 278 19.96 31.70 -4.05
C LEU A 278 20.08 30.22 -3.68
N SER A 279 21.12 29.62 -4.23
CA SER A 279 21.65 28.30 -3.96
C SER A 279 22.29 28.26 -2.57
N THR A 280 21.80 27.38 -1.70
CA THR A 280 22.60 26.86 -0.59
C THR A 280 23.45 25.73 -1.17
N GLU A 281 24.75 25.97 -1.38
CA GLU A 281 25.70 24.92 -1.78
C GLU A 281 25.92 23.96 -0.60
N THR A 282 25.06 22.96 -0.46
CA THR A 282 25.46 21.69 0.16
C THR A 282 26.50 21.07 -0.78
N GLN A 283 27.72 20.82 -0.29
CA GLN A 283 28.75 20.17 -1.11
C GLN A 283 28.28 18.76 -1.47
N LEU A 284 27.99 18.56 -2.76
CA LEU A 284 27.60 17.26 -3.28
C LEU A 284 28.81 16.33 -3.36
N ILE A 285 28.68 15.11 -2.88
CA ILE A 285 29.66 14.03 -3.06
C ILE A 285 29.26 13.22 -4.28
N ASP A 286 30.14 13.14 -5.29
CA ASP A 286 29.84 12.47 -6.57
C ASP A 286 28.51 12.92 -7.22
N GLY A 287 28.13 14.19 -7.00
CA GLY A 287 26.87 14.77 -7.50
C GLY A 287 25.64 14.48 -6.63
N MET A 288 25.80 13.84 -5.46
CA MET A 288 24.73 13.48 -4.52
C MET A 288 24.81 14.26 -3.23
N ARG A 289 23.65 14.47 -2.58
CA ARG A 289 23.59 14.91 -1.19
C ARG A 289 24.27 13.86 -0.29
N PRO A 290 25.21 14.24 0.60
CA PRO A 290 25.86 13.31 1.51
C PRO A 290 24.88 12.45 2.31
N GLU A 291 23.83 13.07 2.85
CA GLU A 291 22.76 12.44 3.61
C GLU A 291 22.00 11.39 2.79
N PHE A 292 21.82 11.63 1.49
CA PHE A 292 21.18 10.67 0.59
C PHE A 292 22.03 9.42 0.42
N LYS A 293 23.33 9.60 0.19
CA LYS A 293 24.25 8.48 0.07
C LYS A 293 24.32 7.67 1.37
N GLU A 294 24.38 8.34 2.52
CA GLU A 294 24.44 7.70 3.84
C GLU A 294 23.19 6.85 4.11
N ALA A 295 22.00 7.39 3.83
CA ALA A 295 20.75 6.65 3.96
C ALA A 295 20.66 5.43 3.03
N MET A 296 21.16 5.55 1.79
CA MET A 296 21.20 4.42 0.86
C MET A 296 22.21 3.34 1.29
N ASP A 297 23.36 3.73 1.83
CA ASP A 297 24.38 2.81 2.35
C ASP A 297 23.86 2.05 3.59
N SER A 298 23.18 2.78 4.49
CA SER A 298 22.51 2.23 5.68
C SER A 298 21.43 1.21 5.28
N TYR A 299 20.60 1.56 4.29
CA TYR A 299 19.59 0.66 3.73
C TYR A 299 20.19 -0.59 3.09
N GLU A 300 21.25 -0.45 2.30
CA GLU A 300 21.94 -1.60 1.69
C GLU A 300 22.50 -2.55 2.75
N MET A 301 23.14 -2.00 3.78
CA MET A 301 23.68 -2.78 4.88
C MET A 301 22.59 -3.53 5.64
N PHE A 302 21.46 -2.87 5.92
CA PHE A 302 20.30 -3.50 6.55
C PHE A 302 19.75 -4.67 5.73
N MET A 303 19.56 -4.47 4.43
CA MET A 303 19.09 -5.54 3.54
C MET A 303 20.12 -6.68 3.42
N ASN A 304 21.41 -6.35 3.46
CA ASN A 304 22.45 -7.36 3.48
C ASN A 304 22.39 -8.25 4.73
N GLU A 305 22.15 -7.67 5.89
CA GLU A 305 21.96 -8.40 7.14
C GLU A 305 20.66 -9.21 7.16
N TYR A 306 19.58 -8.68 6.58
CA TYR A 306 18.36 -9.45 6.36
C TYR A 306 18.65 -10.73 5.57
N CYS A 307 19.41 -10.62 4.47
CA CYS A 307 19.76 -11.77 3.66
C CYS A 307 20.54 -12.83 4.46
N ASP A 308 21.49 -12.38 5.27
CA ASP A 308 22.32 -13.26 6.09
C ASP A 308 21.50 -13.91 7.22
N PHE A 309 20.57 -13.16 7.82
CA PHE A 309 19.62 -13.67 8.80
C PHE A 309 18.69 -14.73 8.18
N MET A 310 18.14 -14.49 6.99
CA MET A 310 17.23 -15.44 6.34
C MET A 310 17.93 -16.74 5.95
N LYS A 311 19.19 -16.69 5.50
CA LYS A 311 20.01 -17.89 5.30
C LYS A 311 20.20 -18.68 6.60
N LYS A 312 20.56 -17.99 7.69
CA LYS A 312 20.72 -18.60 9.01
C LYS A 312 19.40 -19.20 9.54
N TYR A 313 18.28 -18.52 9.29
CA TYR A 313 16.94 -18.98 9.67
C TYR A 313 16.52 -20.23 8.88
N ALA A 314 16.75 -20.26 7.57
CA ALA A 314 16.44 -21.42 6.72
C ALA A 314 17.22 -22.70 7.12
N GLU A 315 18.43 -22.53 7.66
CA GLU A 315 19.26 -23.61 8.19
C GLU A 315 18.88 -24.02 9.64
N SER A 316 18.04 -23.24 10.31
CA SER A 316 17.62 -23.46 11.69
C SER A 316 16.33 -24.29 11.79
N ASN A 317 16.13 -24.93 12.95
CA ASN A 317 14.85 -25.55 13.31
C ASN A 317 13.88 -24.59 14.03
N GLY A 318 14.20 -23.29 14.08
CA GLY A 318 13.37 -22.24 14.67
C GLY A 318 13.41 -22.16 16.19
N THR A 319 14.30 -22.89 16.87
CA THR A 319 14.43 -22.87 18.34
C THR A 319 15.77 -22.32 18.86
N ASP A 320 16.61 -21.80 17.95
CA ASP A 320 17.91 -21.27 18.31
C ASP A 320 17.77 -19.90 19.00
N LEU A 321 18.15 -19.83 20.27
CA LEU A 321 18.08 -18.61 21.08
C LEU A 321 18.90 -17.46 20.48
N ASP A 322 19.93 -17.77 19.68
CA ASP A 322 20.74 -16.78 18.97
C ASP A 322 19.92 -16.05 17.89
N LEU A 323 18.89 -16.68 17.28
CA LEU A 323 18.01 -16.02 16.29
C LEU A 323 17.11 -14.95 16.92
N LEU A 324 16.73 -15.11 18.20
CA LEU A 324 15.94 -14.11 18.91
C LEU A 324 16.75 -12.85 19.21
N ALA A 325 18.04 -13.01 19.53
CA ALA A 325 18.96 -11.90 19.71
C ALA A 325 19.20 -11.18 18.37
N ASP A 326 19.48 -11.93 17.30
CA ASP A 326 19.65 -11.39 15.95
C ASP A 326 18.40 -10.65 15.46
N TYR A 327 17.20 -11.16 15.75
CA TYR A 327 15.93 -10.51 15.40
C TYR A 327 15.73 -9.19 16.15
N THR A 328 16.11 -9.11 17.42
CA THR A 328 16.00 -7.88 18.21
C THR A 328 16.98 -6.81 17.70
N GLU A 329 18.21 -7.20 17.35
CA GLU A 329 19.19 -6.31 16.73
C GLU A 329 18.71 -5.82 15.35
N TYR A 330 18.11 -6.71 14.56
CA TYR A 330 17.50 -6.38 13.27
C TYR A 330 16.37 -5.34 13.42
N MET A 331 15.47 -5.49 14.40
CA MET A 331 14.39 -4.53 14.65
C MET A 331 14.91 -3.14 15.05
N SER A 332 16.02 -3.07 15.79
CA SER A 332 16.68 -1.79 16.11
C SER A 332 17.19 -1.12 14.84
N LYS A 333 17.91 -1.85 13.98
CA LYS A 333 18.45 -1.33 12.72
C LYS A 333 17.34 -0.94 11.73
N TYR A 334 16.22 -1.65 11.73
CA TYR A 334 15.03 -1.25 10.96
C TYR A 334 14.54 0.14 11.37
N THR A 335 14.50 0.41 12.69
CA THR A 335 14.08 1.72 13.22
C THR A 335 15.05 2.82 12.82
N ASP A 336 16.36 2.55 12.87
CA ASP A 336 17.41 3.49 12.45
C ASP A 336 17.28 3.83 10.96
N VAL A 337 17.11 2.81 10.10
CA VAL A 337 16.91 3.01 8.66
C VAL A 337 15.65 3.83 8.39
N MET A 338 14.53 3.55 9.06
CA MET A 338 13.30 4.36 8.90
C MET A 338 13.54 5.83 9.28
N GLY A 339 14.28 6.08 10.37
CA GLY A 339 14.69 7.43 10.76
C GLY A 339 15.55 8.13 9.71
N ASP A 340 16.52 7.41 9.12
CA ASP A 340 17.36 7.93 8.04
C ASP A 340 16.52 8.32 6.81
N PHE A 341 15.53 7.50 6.43
CA PHE A 341 14.62 7.81 5.32
C PHE A 341 13.68 8.98 5.62
N GLU A 342 13.17 9.09 6.84
CA GLU A 342 12.35 10.23 7.27
C GLU A 342 13.15 11.54 7.21
N ALA A 343 14.43 11.49 7.61
CA ALA A 343 15.34 12.63 7.59
C ALA A 343 15.66 13.15 6.18
N LEU A 344 15.58 12.30 5.13
CA LEU A 344 15.72 12.73 3.73
C LEU A 344 14.59 13.66 3.26
N GLY A 345 13.45 13.67 3.95
CA GLY A 345 12.32 14.53 3.64
C GLY A 345 11.71 14.30 2.24
N ASN A 346 11.01 15.32 1.72
CA ASN A 346 10.28 15.23 0.44
C ASN A 346 11.07 15.76 -0.76
N GLU A 347 12.40 15.76 -0.69
CA GLU A 347 13.24 16.31 -1.75
C GLU A 347 13.26 15.40 -2.99
N GLU A 348 13.12 15.98 -4.18
CA GLU A 348 13.25 15.22 -5.42
C GLU A 348 14.73 14.79 -5.58
N MET A 349 14.95 13.49 -5.82
CA MET A 349 16.28 12.95 -6.13
C MET A 349 16.84 13.60 -7.38
N ASN A 350 18.10 14.00 -7.34
CA ASN A 350 18.83 14.42 -8.51
C ASN A 350 19.27 13.21 -9.36
N THR A 351 19.82 13.45 -10.55
CA THR A 351 20.21 12.39 -11.47
C THR A 351 21.25 11.42 -10.89
N ALA A 352 22.22 11.91 -10.10
CA ALA A 352 23.25 11.07 -9.48
C ALA A 352 22.68 10.23 -8.34
N GLU A 353 21.79 10.81 -7.53
CA GLU A 353 21.09 10.12 -6.43
C GLU A 353 20.18 9.02 -6.96
N MET A 354 19.45 9.29 -8.04
CA MET A 354 18.62 8.30 -8.71
C MET A 354 19.47 7.15 -9.29
N ALA A 355 20.63 7.46 -9.87
CA ALA A 355 21.54 6.42 -10.37
C ALA A 355 22.08 5.56 -9.20
N TYR A 356 22.50 6.19 -8.11
CA TYR A 356 23.03 5.49 -6.94
C TYR A 356 21.98 4.63 -6.24
N TYR A 357 20.75 5.13 -6.12
CA TYR A 357 19.61 4.37 -5.67
C TYR A 357 19.44 3.09 -6.50
N LEU A 358 19.44 3.20 -7.84
CA LEU A 358 19.31 2.04 -8.73
C LEU A 358 20.46 1.03 -8.55
N GLU A 359 21.69 1.51 -8.32
CA GLU A 359 22.84 0.64 -8.06
C GLU A 359 22.71 -0.12 -6.74
N VAL A 360 22.31 0.58 -5.66
CA VAL A 360 22.06 -0.01 -4.34
C VAL A 360 20.96 -1.07 -4.42
N GLN A 361 19.84 -0.75 -5.07
CA GLN A 361 18.74 -1.69 -5.29
C GLN A 361 19.19 -2.92 -6.10
N THR A 362 20.04 -2.72 -7.12
CA THR A 362 20.58 -3.84 -7.92
C THR A 362 21.41 -4.80 -7.05
N ARG A 363 22.29 -4.27 -6.18
CA ARG A 363 23.13 -5.10 -5.29
C ARG A 363 22.31 -5.85 -4.24
N ILE A 364 21.30 -5.20 -3.67
CA ILE A 364 20.37 -5.83 -2.73
C ILE A 364 19.64 -6.99 -3.41
N ASN A 365 19.11 -6.77 -4.61
CA ASN A 365 18.42 -7.81 -5.37
C ASN A 365 19.35 -8.98 -5.71
N GLU A 366 20.61 -8.72 -6.10
CA GLU A 366 21.61 -9.76 -6.32
C GLU A 366 21.82 -10.62 -5.06
N LYS A 367 21.81 -10.02 -3.86
CA LYS A 367 21.99 -10.75 -2.61
C LYS A 367 20.73 -11.52 -2.16
N LEU A 368 19.53 -10.98 -2.40
CA LEU A 368 18.27 -11.66 -2.11
C LEU A 368 18.13 -12.97 -2.92
N LEU A 369 18.62 -12.99 -4.16
CA LEU A 369 18.64 -14.19 -5.01
C LEU A 369 19.52 -15.33 -4.45
N GLU A 370 20.41 -15.06 -3.49
CA GLU A 370 21.25 -16.10 -2.88
C GLU A 370 20.56 -16.82 -1.71
N ILE A 371 19.36 -16.40 -1.31
CA ILE A 371 18.61 -16.96 -0.17
C ILE A 371 17.62 -18.06 -0.62
N GLU A 372 17.27 -18.10 -1.91
CA GLU A 372 16.56 -19.23 -2.55
C GLU A 372 17.46 -20.44 -2.77
#